data_AF-A0A665XAL2-F1
#
_entry.id   AF-A0A665XAL2-F1
#
_cell.length_a   1.000
_cell.length_b   1.000
_cell.length_c   1.000
_cell.angle_alpha   90.00
_cell.angle_beta   90.00
_cell.angle_gamma   90.00
#
_symmetry.space_group_name_H-M   'P 1'
#
loop_
_entity.id
_entity.type
_entity.pdbx_description
1 polymer ?
#
loop_
_entity_poly.entity_id
_entity_poly.type
_entity_poly.pdbx_seq_one_letter_code
_entity_poly.pdbx_strand_id
1 'polypeptide(L)' 'INPIIIAVLNLSNFCQAMRQVRHGSTKNEDFHSKYGTALLVGGAVSCVAVWAYVGTQTGLTWNVSPVGKVTPKPWREAEE' A
#
# COMPACT_ATOMS: atom_id res chain seq x y z
N ILE A 1 -46.68 -16.20 -34.26
CA ILE A 1 -45.54 -15.81 -33.37
C ILE A 1 -44.29 -16.53 -33.90
N ASN A 2 -43.23 -15.81 -34.21
CA ASN A 2 -42.04 -16.37 -34.88
C ASN A 2 -41.14 -17.10 -33.86
N PRO A 3 -40.83 -18.40 -34.06
CA PRO A 3 -40.04 -19.20 -33.12
C PRO A 3 -38.62 -18.67 -32.90
N ILE A 4 -38.05 -17.96 -33.89
CA ILE A 4 -36.72 -17.34 -33.79
C ILE A 4 -36.74 -16.22 -32.74
N ILE A 5 -37.81 -15.42 -32.70
CA ILE A 5 -37.95 -14.31 -31.75
C ILE A 5 -38.05 -14.85 -30.32
N ILE A 6 -38.79 -15.94 -30.10
CA ILE A 6 -38.91 -16.61 -28.79
C ILE A 6 -37.54 -17.12 -28.32
N ALA A 7 -36.77 -17.77 -29.22
CA ALA A 7 -35.46 -18.30 -28.90
C ALA A 7 -34.45 -17.20 -28.49
N VAL A 8 -34.45 -16.07 -29.20
CA VAL A 8 -33.59 -14.92 -28.88
C VAL A 8 -33.95 -14.32 -27.52
N LEU A 9 -35.24 -14.14 -27.23
CA LEU A 9 -35.72 -13.63 -25.95
C LEU A 9 -35.35 -14.55 -24.77
N ASN A 10 -35.48 -15.87 -24.95
CA ASN A 10 -35.11 -16.84 -23.93
C ASN A 10 -33.60 -16.81 -23.64
N LEU A 11 -32.76 -16.69 -24.68
CA LEU A 11 -31.31 -16.59 -24.51
C LEU A 11 -30.91 -15.29 -23.80
N SER A 12 -31.50 -14.15 -24.16
CA SER A 12 -31.21 -12.88 -23.50
C SER A 12 -31.60 -12.89 -22.02
N ASN A 13 -32.76 -13.47 -21.69
CA ASN A 13 -33.24 -13.58 -20.32
C ASN A 13 -32.35 -14.50 -19.48
N PHE A 14 -31.90 -15.62 -20.06
CA PHE A 14 -30.95 -16.53 -19.43
C PHE A 14 -29.60 -15.85 -19.17
N CYS A 15 -29.06 -15.12 -20.15
CA CYS A 15 -27.81 -14.37 -19.99
C CYS A 15 -27.94 -13.27 -18.90
N GLN A 16 -29.09 -12.60 -18.80
CA GLN A 16 -29.35 -11.63 -17.73
C GLN A 16 -29.44 -12.31 -16.36
N ALA A 17 -30.15 -13.42 -16.24
CA ALA A 17 -30.25 -14.19 -15.00
C ALA A 17 -28.87 -14.69 -14.52
N MET A 18 -28.04 -15.21 -15.43
CA MET A 18 -26.65 -15.62 -15.12
C MET A 18 -25.79 -14.46 -14.61
N ARG A 19 -25.92 -13.27 -15.20
CA ARG A 19 -25.24 -12.06 -14.71
C ARG A 19 -25.77 -11.66 -13.33
N GLN A 20 -27.08 -11.72 -13.11
CA GLN A 20 -27.69 -11.42 -11.81
C GLN A 20 -27.26 -12.41 -10.73
N VAL A 21 -27.10 -13.71 -11.02
CA VAL A 21 -26.56 -14.68 -10.05
C VAL A 21 -25.08 -14.39 -9.76
N ARG A 22 -24.29 -14.02 -10.78
CA ARG A 22 -22.88 -13.66 -10.60
C ARG A 22 -22.70 -12.36 -9.80
N HIS A 23 -23.58 -11.39 -9.99
CA HIS A 23 -23.53 -10.10 -9.29
C HIS A 23 -24.34 -10.08 -7.97
N GLY A 24 -25.28 -11.00 -7.80
CA GLY A 24 -26.15 -11.17 -6.63
C GLY A 24 -25.64 -12.19 -5.63
N SER A 25 -24.58 -12.94 -5.96
CA SER A 25 -23.72 -13.53 -4.94
C SER A 25 -23.08 -12.36 -4.19
N THR A 26 -23.64 -12.03 -3.02
CA THR A 26 -23.01 -11.14 -2.06
C THR A 26 -21.58 -11.62 -1.86
N LYS A 27 -20.61 -10.92 -2.46
CA LYS A 27 -19.20 -11.23 -2.25
C LYS A 27 -18.99 -11.19 -0.74
N ASN A 28 -18.74 -12.35 -0.13
CA ASN A 28 -18.46 -12.43 1.29
C ASN A 28 -17.26 -11.51 1.54
N GLU A 29 -17.41 -10.58 2.50
CA GLU A 29 -16.38 -9.58 2.76
C GLU A 29 -15.10 -10.29 3.20
N ASP A 30 -14.16 -10.42 2.27
CA ASP A 30 -12.87 -11.03 2.55
C ASP A 30 -12.03 -10.11 3.45
N PHE A 31 -11.00 -10.68 4.07
CA PHE A 31 -10.14 -9.96 5.00
C PHE A 31 -9.59 -8.64 4.42
N HIS A 32 -9.21 -8.66 3.13
CA HIS A 32 -8.66 -7.48 2.46
C HIS A 32 -9.72 -6.40 2.22
N SER A 33 -10.96 -6.81 1.93
CA SER A 33 -12.09 -5.89 1.78
C SER A 33 -12.47 -5.23 3.10
N LYS A 34 -12.36 -5.96 4.22
CA LYS A 34 -12.69 -5.46 5.57
C LYS A 34 -11.61 -4.63 6.23
N TYR A 35 -10.36 -5.09 6.15
CA TYR A 35 -9.25 -4.56 6.96
C TYR A 35 -8.09 -4.02 6.12
N GLY A 36 -8.05 -4.30 4.81
CA GLY A 36 -6.87 -4.03 3.98
C GLY A 36 -6.40 -2.58 4.03
N THR A 37 -7.32 -1.62 3.89
CA THR A 37 -7.00 -0.19 3.96
C THR A 37 -6.46 0.22 5.33
N ALA A 38 -7.14 -0.17 6.40
CA ALA A 38 -6.73 0.17 7.76
C ALA A 38 -5.38 -0.45 8.13
N LEU A 39 -5.15 -1.71 7.74
CA LEU A 39 -3.92 -2.43 7.99
C LEU A 39 -2.76 -1.85 7.18
N LEU A 40 -3.00 -1.46 5.92
CA LEU A 40 -1.99 -0.80 5.09
C LEU A 40 -1.59 0.55 5.67
N VAL A 41 -2.56 1.40 6.02
CA VAL A 41 -2.29 2.73 6.59
C VAL A 41 -1.62 2.62 7.95
N GLY A 42 -2.17 1.80 8.86
CA GLY A 42 -1.61 1.60 10.20
C GLY A 42 -0.21 1.01 10.15
N GLY A 43 0.03 0.01 9.30
CA GLY A 43 1.34 -0.60 9.11
C GLY A 43 2.36 0.38 8.54
N ALA A 44 1.98 1.19 7.54
CA ALA A 44 2.86 2.20 6.96
C ALA A 44 3.23 3.28 8.00
N VAL A 45 2.25 3.81 8.73
CA VAL A 45 2.49 4.80 9.79
C VAL A 45 3.39 4.24 10.88
N SER A 46 3.10 3.03 11.38
CA SER A 46 3.91 2.37 12.42
C SER A 46 5.35 2.14 11.95
N CYS A 47 5.53 1.62 10.74
CA CYS A 47 6.84 1.35 10.17
C CYS A 47 7.68 2.62 10.06
N VAL A 48 7.12 3.67 9.45
CA VAL A 48 7.81 4.96 9.28
C VAL A 48 8.12 5.59 10.63
N ALA A 49 7.19 5.58 11.59
CA ALA A 49 7.40 6.16 12.90
C ALA A 49 8.54 5.48 13.68
N VAL A 50 8.53 4.14 13.72
CA VAL A 50 9.57 3.37 14.44
C VAL A 50 10.93 3.55 13.78
N TRP A 51 11.02 3.46 12.46
CA TRP A 51 12.31 3.60 11.78
C TRP A 51 12.83 5.03 11.76
N ALA A 52 11.96 6.04 11.71
CA ALA A 52 12.36 7.43 11.88
C ALA A 52 12.93 7.67 13.28
N TYR A 53 12.27 7.14 14.33
CA TYR A 53 12.77 7.21 15.70
C TYR A 53 14.13 6.52 15.83
N VAL A 54 14.27 5.29 15.33
CA VAL A 54 15.55 4.57 15.33
C VAL A 54 16.63 5.40 14.64
N GLY A 55 16.33 5.96 13.46
CA GLY A 55 17.32 6.65 12.66
C GLY A 55 17.75 8.01 13.19
N THR A 56 17.01 8.63 14.12
CA THR A 56 17.29 10.01 14.57
C THR A 56 17.43 10.15 16.08
N GLN A 57 16.71 9.36 16.87
CA GLN A 57 16.55 9.60 18.30
C GLN A 57 17.31 8.62 19.21
N THR A 58 17.88 7.55 18.67
CA THR A 58 18.58 6.52 19.48
C THR A 58 20.06 6.82 19.72
N GLY A 59 20.59 7.91 19.15
CA GLY A 59 22.03 8.21 19.18
C GLY A 59 22.86 7.39 18.17
N LEU A 60 22.22 6.76 17.19
CA LEU A 60 22.88 6.03 16.11
C LEU A 60 23.83 6.96 15.34
N THR A 61 25.14 6.63 15.38
CA THR A 61 26.15 7.39 14.64
C THR A 61 26.25 6.88 13.22
N TRP A 62 25.73 7.66 12.27
CA TRP A 62 25.70 7.30 10.85
C TRP A 62 27.03 7.48 10.12
N ASN A 63 27.97 8.24 10.69
CA ASN A 63 29.26 8.58 10.07
C ASN A 63 29.14 9.01 8.59
N VAL A 64 28.18 9.89 8.31
CA VAL A 64 27.96 10.40 6.95
C VAL A 64 29.15 11.22 6.46
N SER A 65 29.31 11.33 5.14
CA SER A 65 30.40 12.10 4.53
C SER A 65 30.54 13.50 5.17
N PRO A 66 31.77 13.92 5.56
CA PRO A 66 32.03 15.22 6.19
C PRO A 66 32.06 16.38 5.18
N VAL A 67 32.10 16.10 3.87
CA VAL A 67 32.21 17.10 2.81
C VAL A 67 31.02 18.05 2.86
N GLY A 68 31.29 19.35 2.99
CA GLY A 68 30.27 20.40 3.09
C GLY A 68 29.51 20.46 4.42
N LYS A 69 29.88 19.64 5.42
CA LYS A 69 29.21 19.58 6.74
C LYS A 69 30.15 19.86 7.91
N VAL A 70 31.42 19.47 7.80
CA VAL A 70 32.43 19.62 8.85
C VAL A 70 33.53 20.56 8.36
N THR A 71 33.82 21.61 9.13
CA THR A 71 34.98 22.47 8.90
C THR A 71 36.25 21.73 9.38
N PRO A 72 37.23 21.47 8.51
CA PRO A 72 38.49 20.87 8.93
C PRO A 72 39.19 21.73 9.98
N LYS A 73 39.68 21.09 11.05
CA LYS A 73 40.51 21.75 12.07
C LYS A 73 41.94 21.24 11.96
N PRO A 74 42.96 22.10 12.14
CA PRO A 74 44.33 21.64 12.32
C PRO A 74 44.38 20.63 13.47
N TRP A 75 45.06 19.52 13.24
CA TRP A 75 45.16 18.43 14.22
C TRP A 75 46.45 18.50 15.05
N ARG A 76 47.38 19.37 14.67
CA ARG A 76 48.63 19.66 15.39
C ARG A 76 48.64 21.13 15.80
N GLU A 77 49.09 21.38 17.03
CA GLU A 77 49.35 22.73 17.55
C GLU A 77 50.54 23.38 16.81
N ALA A 78 50.62 24.71 16.81
CA ALA A 78 51.80 25.37 16.26
C ALA A 78 53.02 25.07 17.16
N GLU A 79 54.15 24.68 16.56
CA GLU A 79 55.42 24.59 17.29
C GLU A 79 55.82 26.00 17.75
N GLU A 80 56.08 26.18 19.05
CA GLU A 80 56.65 27.39 19.63
C GLU A 80 58.15 27.54 19.31
#